data_AF-A0A959FS64-F1
#
_entry.id   AF-A0A959FS64-F1
#
_cell.length_a   1.000
_cell.length_b   1.000
_cell.length_c   1.000
_cell.angle_alpha   90.00
_cell.angle_beta   90.00
_cell.angle_gamma   90.00
#
_symmetry.space_group_name_H-M   'P 1'
#
loop_
_entity.id
_entity.type
_entity.pdbx_description
1 polymer ?
#
loop_
_entity_poly.entity_id
_entity_poly.type
_entity_poly.pdbx_seq_one_letter_code
_entity_poly.pdbx_strand_id
1 'polypeptide(L)'
;AFLYRAFETRDRRSLYPWLGVIAAWLLSFALYYFGILKQDVDSSYLQDYHTPFFYPLLPMTTEALGQAGHLWASIFHTYWGHTGITYLIGIPALLLGLMHLYKADFSRLLVLAFPIIACFIASGLKQYSMLLRLCLFFLPLLLLLSGIGLAQLTRLNVAVVRWGSLGLLLLTASLHDRYRHFVEPFQIEDPRSALEFVEAHWQADDRLLLGKWAIPPYAYYSSHYPLVSSVLGDTLTGPVHRLRDASRTGRRVWLIYTHLVAPSENAVVQRDLQQLSEQGLYVEKIAVFEATAIYRVRLKESLE
;
A
#
# COMPACT_ATOMS: atom_id res chain seq x y z
N ALA A 1 32.29 -0.27 -10.38
CA ALA A 1 33.57 -0.92 -10.68
C ALA A 1 33.74 -1.25 -12.17
N PHE A 2 32.78 -1.92 -12.82
CA PHE A 2 32.87 -2.29 -14.24
C PHE A 2 32.96 -1.08 -15.20
N LEU A 3 32.03 -0.11 -15.10
CA LEU A 3 32.04 1.08 -15.97
C LEU A 3 33.31 1.93 -15.79
N TYR A 4 33.78 2.08 -14.55
CA TYR A 4 35.03 2.78 -14.25
C TYR A 4 36.23 2.08 -14.90
N ARG A 5 36.36 0.75 -14.75
CA ARG A 5 37.42 -0.03 -15.41
C ARG A 5 37.32 0.00 -16.93
N ALA A 6 36.12 -0.08 -17.51
CA ALA A 6 35.92 0.00 -18.95
C ALA A 6 36.33 1.39 -19.51
N PHE A 7 36.12 2.44 -18.72
CA PHE A 7 36.58 3.78 -19.04
C PHE A 7 38.12 3.90 -18.96
N GLU A 8 38.72 3.30 -17.94
CA GLU A 8 40.17 3.27 -17.70
C GLU A 8 40.92 2.44 -18.77
N THR A 9 40.39 1.29 -19.17
CA THR A 9 41.00 0.42 -20.20
C THR A 9 40.74 0.88 -21.63
N ARG A 10 39.96 1.97 -21.83
CA ARG A 10 39.53 2.49 -23.13
C ARG A 10 38.85 1.45 -24.04
N ASP A 11 38.31 0.36 -23.49
CA ASP A 11 37.59 -0.65 -24.28
C ASP A 11 36.17 -0.18 -24.60
N ARG A 12 36.08 0.75 -25.56
CA ARG A 12 34.83 1.35 -26.03
C ARG A 12 33.86 0.32 -26.60
N ARG A 13 34.35 -0.83 -27.11
CA ARG A 13 33.49 -1.87 -27.69
C ARG A 13 32.61 -2.51 -26.62
N SER A 14 33.14 -2.69 -25.41
CA SER A 14 32.38 -3.22 -24.28
C SER A 14 31.27 -2.28 -23.76
N LEU A 15 31.35 -0.97 -24.07
CA LEU A 15 30.39 0.03 -23.59
C LEU A 15 29.12 0.12 -24.45
N TYR A 16 29.21 -0.16 -25.76
CA TYR A 16 28.06 -0.01 -26.67
C TYR A 16 26.83 -0.84 -26.27
N PRO A 17 26.95 -2.12 -25.86
CA PRO A 17 25.80 -2.88 -25.39
C PRO A 17 25.11 -2.23 -24.18
N TRP A 18 25.90 -1.73 -23.21
CA TRP A 18 25.36 -1.08 -22.02
C TRP A 18 24.67 0.25 -22.35
N LEU A 19 25.24 1.04 -23.25
CA LEU A 19 24.60 2.25 -23.76
C LEU A 19 23.28 1.92 -24.47
N GLY A 20 23.24 0.84 -25.25
CA GLY A 20 22.02 0.34 -25.87
C GLY A 20 20.95 -0.03 -24.84
N VAL A 21 21.33 -0.74 -23.76
CA VAL A 21 20.41 -1.09 -22.67
C VAL A 21 19.89 0.16 -21.95
N ILE A 22 20.77 1.11 -21.62
CA ILE A 22 20.38 2.38 -20.97
C ILE A 22 19.45 3.18 -21.88
N ALA A 23 19.75 3.28 -23.17
CA ALA A 23 18.93 4.00 -24.14
C ALA A 23 17.55 3.35 -24.32
N ALA A 24 17.49 2.02 -24.43
CA ALA A 24 16.23 1.28 -24.51
C ALA A 24 15.39 1.47 -23.25
N TRP A 25 16.02 1.46 -22.07
CA TRP A 25 15.34 1.70 -20.80
C TRP A 25 14.80 3.14 -20.71
N LEU A 26 15.60 4.15 -21.06
CA LEU A 26 15.18 5.55 -21.08
C LEU A 26 14.04 5.79 -22.08
N LEU A 27 14.10 5.16 -23.26
CA LEU A 27 13.03 5.23 -24.24
C LEU A 27 11.74 4.59 -23.72
N SER A 28 11.82 3.41 -23.11
CA SER A 28 10.67 2.75 -22.48
C SER A 28 10.06 3.63 -21.39
N PHE A 29 10.88 4.24 -20.54
CA PHE A 29 10.42 5.15 -19.51
C PHE A 29 9.77 6.41 -20.10
N ALA A 30 10.39 7.00 -21.13
CA ALA A 30 9.85 8.19 -21.79
C ALA A 30 8.47 7.90 -22.42
N LEU A 31 8.33 6.78 -23.13
CA LEU A 31 7.04 6.37 -23.71
C LEU A 31 5.97 6.17 -22.63
N TYR A 32 6.32 5.50 -21.54
CA TYR A 32 5.41 5.31 -20.41
C TYR A 32 5.02 6.63 -19.72
N TYR A 33 6.00 7.50 -19.48
CA TYR A 33 5.79 8.79 -18.84
C TYR A 33 4.89 9.69 -19.68
N PHE A 34 5.22 9.89 -20.96
CA PHE A 34 4.46 10.78 -21.82
C PHE A 34 3.13 10.17 -22.28
N GLY A 35 3.02 8.86 -22.37
CA GLY A 35 1.81 8.17 -22.82
C GLY A 35 0.75 7.97 -21.74
N ILE A 36 1.17 7.75 -20.50
CA ILE A 36 0.27 7.39 -19.39
C ILE A 36 0.49 8.34 -18.21
N LEU A 37 1.70 8.34 -17.66
CA LEU A 37 1.94 8.91 -16.33
C LEU A 37 1.72 10.42 -16.24
N LYS A 38 2.03 11.16 -17.31
CA LYS A 38 1.94 12.63 -17.32
C LYS A 38 0.52 13.12 -17.03
N GLN A 39 -0.51 12.43 -17.53
CA GLN A 39 -1.90 12.82 -17.31
C GLN A 39 -2.33 12.60 -15.85
N ASP A 40 -1.84 11.52 -15.24
CA ASP A 40 -2.18 11.16 -13.87
C ASP A 40 -1.45 12.03 -12.83
N VAL A 41 -0.19 12.39 -13.10
CA VAL A 41 0.67 13.18 -12.18
C VAL A 41 0.10 14.56 -11.87
N ASP A 42 -0.64 15.16 -12.81
CA ASP A 42 -1.27 16.47 -12.64
C ASP A 42 -2.62 16.40 -11.90
N SER A 43 -3.14 15.20 -11.60
CA SER A 43 -4.40 15.07 -10.86
C SER A 43 -4.23 15.46 -9.38
N SER A 44 -5.12 16.31 -8.88
CA SER A 44 -5.12 16.71 -7.46
C SER A 44 -5.29 15.51 -6.53
N TYR A 45 -6.07 14.52 -6.96
CA TYR A 45 -6.27 13.27 -6.22
C TYR A 45 -4.96 12.55 -5.90
N LEU A 46 -4.08 12.38 -6.89
CA LEU A 46 -2.79 11.72 -6.66
C LEU A 46 -1.87 12.60 -5.79
N GLN A 47 -1.84 13.91 -6.03
CA GLN A 47 -1.02 14.82 -5.22
C GLN A 47 -1.43 14.81 -3.74
N ASP A 48 -2.74 14.84 -3.46
CA ASP A 48 -3.29 14.77 -2.12
C ASP A 48 -2.99 13.41 -1.46
N TYR A 49 -3.09 12.32 -2.23
CA TYR A 49 -2.76 10.98 -1.76
C TYR A 49 -1.28 10.86 -1.34
N HIS A 50 -0.36 11.47 -2.09
CA HIS A 50 1.09 11.40 -1.82
C HIS A 50 1.55 12.33 -0.70
N THR A 51 0.80 13.39 -0.41
CA THR A 51 1.14 14.43 0.58
C THR A 51 1.61 13.91 1.95
N PRO A 52 0.89 12.99 2.63
CA PRO A 52 1.32 12.47 3.93
C PRO A 52 2.59 11.62 3.87
N PHE A 53 3.03 11.21 2.68
CA PHE A 53 4.18 10.32 2.49
C PHE A 53 5.47 11.05 2.09
N PHE A 54 5.47 12.38 2.00
CA PHE A 54 6.71 13.14 1.79
C PHE A 54 7.46 13.33 3.10
N TYR A 55 8.77 13.08 3.09
CA TYR A 55 9.61 13.22 4.27
C TYR A 55 9.87 14.71 4.59
N PRO A 56 9.55 15.21 5.79
CA PRO A 56 9.87 16.59 6.13
C PRO A 56 11.37 16.73 6.45
N LEU A 57 12.16 17.33 5.54
CA LEU A 57 13.63 17.48 5.68
C LEU A 57 14.06 18.18 6.97
N LEU A 58 13.30 19.20 7.37
CA LEU A 58 13.52 19.99 8.56
C LEU A 58 12.25 19.92 9.41
N PRO A 59 12.05 18.85 10.20
CA PRO A 59 10.85 18.66 11.01
C PRO A 59 10.89 19.59 12.24
N MET A 60 10.66 20.88 12.00
CA MET A 60 10.69 21.92 13.03
C MET A 60 9.38 22.02 13.81
N THR A 61 8.30 21.44 13.29
CA THR A 61 6.99 21.38 13.98
C THR A 61 6.74 19.99 14.55
N THR A 62 5.87 19.93 15.57
CA THR A 62 5.42 18.68 16.19
C THR A 62 4.76 17.74 15.19
N GLU A 63 4.00 18.28 14.25
CA GLU A 63 3.32 17.52 13.19
C GLU A 63 4.34 16.93 12.22
N ALA A 64 5.32 17.74 11.80
CA ALA A 64 6.38 17.29 10.90
C ALA A 64 7.27 16.22 11.57
N LEU A 65 7.57 16.36 12.86
CA LEU A 65 8.30 15.36 13.63
C LEU A 65 7.50 14.06 13.76
N GLY A 66 6.20 14.16 14.04
CA GLY A 66 5.28 13.02 14.09
C GLY A 66 5.21 12.30 12.74
N GLN A 67 5.14 13.05 11.63
CA GLN A 67 5.15 12.51 10.27
C GLN A 67 6.49 11.79 9.96
N ALA A 68 7.63 12.43 10.24
CA ALA A 68 8.94 11.80 10.05
C ALA A 68 9.06 10.51 10.87
N GLY A 69 8.61 10.53 12.12
CA GLY A 69 8.58 9.36 13.00
C GLY A 69 7.69 8.25 12.44
N HIS A 70 6.50 8.59 11.93
CA HIS A 70 5.60 7.63 11.29
C HIS A 70 6.21 6.99 10.03
N LEU A 71 6.89 7.78 9.19
CA LEU A 71 7.56 7.27 7.98
C LEU A 71 8.71 6.32 8.33
N TRP A 72 9.56 6.69 9.29
CA TRP A 72 10.63 5.81 9.79
C TRP A 72 10.07 4.53 10.40
N ALA A 73 9.03 4.65 11.24
CA ALA A 73 8.36 3.50 11.82
C ALA A 73 7.76 2.60 10.75
N SER A 74 7.16 3.15 9.68
CA SER A 74 6.60 2.37 8.56
C SER A 74 7.68 1.59 7.79
N ILE A 75 8.82 2.24 7.52
CA ILE A 75 9.98 1.59 6.87
C ILE A 75 10.48 0.44 7.74
N PHE A 76 10.70 0.68 9.04
CA PHE A 76 11.18 -0.34 9.96
C PHE A 76 10.16 -1.46 10.21
N HIS A 77 8.88 -1.13 10.29
CA HIS A 77 7.80 -2.10 10.41
C HIS A 77 7.77 -3.05 9.22
N THR A 78 7.95 -2.52 8.01
CA THR A 78 7.97 -3.37 6.83
C THR A 78 9.24 -4.20 6.75
N TYR A 79 10.35 -3.61 7.15
CA TYR A 79 11.65 -4.25 7.04
C TYR A 79 11.84 -5.38 8.07
N TRP A 80 11.52 -5.11 9.34
CA TRP A 80 11.77 -6.02 10.46
C TRP A 80 10.51 -6.60 11.09
N GLY A 81 9.31 -6.18 10.67
CA GLY A 81 8.03 -6.64 11.23
C GLY A 81 7.48 -5.75 12.35
N HIS A 82 6.38 -6.18 12.96
CA HIS A 82 5.62 -5.39 13.93
C HIS A 82 6.02 -5.61 15.41
N THR A 83 6.97 -6.49 15.70
CA THR A 83 7.29 -6.86 17.09
C THR A 83 8.41 -5.98 17.68
N GLY A 84 8.27 -5.55 18.93
CA GLY A 84 9.29 -4.70 19.58
C GLY A 84 10.67 -5.36 19.68
N ILE A 85 10.71 -6.70 19.71
CA ILE A 85 11.95 -7.48 19.70
C ILE A 85 12.71 -7.23 18.39
N THR A 86 12.04 -7.15 17.25
CA THR A 86 12.74 -6.96 15.97
C THR A 86 13.41 -5.59 15.91
N TYR A 87 12.82 -4.55 16.51
CA TYR A 87 13.44 -3.24 16.66
C TYR A 87 14.65 -3.23 17.57
N LEU A 88 14.55 -3.92 18.71
CA LEU A 88 15.64 -4.00 19.69
C LEU A 88 16.92 -4.58 19.09
N ILE A 89 16.83 -5.41 18.06
CA ILE A 89 18.00 -5.98 17.38
C ILE A 89 18.28 -5.34 16.02
N GLY A 90 17.26 -5.10 15.21
CA GLY A 90 17.39 -4.54 13.88
C GLY A 90 18.08 -3.18 13.89
N ILE A 91 17.65 -2.28 14.78
CA ILE A 91 18.22 -0.94 14.88
C ILE A 91 19.70 -1.00 15.31
N PRO A 92 20.09 -1.68 16.41
CA PRO A 92 21.51 -1.84 16.73
C PRO A 92 22.33 -2.52 15.63
N ALA A 93 21.80 -3.55 14.96
CA ALA A 93 22.49 -4.19 13.85
C ALA A 93 22.74 -3.21 12.70
N LEU A 94 21.75 -2.41 12.32
CA LEU A 94 21.90 -1.37 11.30
C LEU A 94 22.95 -0.34 11.72
N LEU A 95 22.89 0.16 12.96
CA LEU A 95 23.84 1.15 13.49
C LEU A 95 25.27 0.59 13.54
N LEU A 96 25.46 -0.64 14.01
CA LEU A 96 26.77 -1.30 14.04
C LEU A 96 27.33 -1.50 12.62
N GLY A 97 26.48 -1.83 11.66
CA GLY A 97 26.86 -1.93 10.25
C GLY A 97 27.36 -0.60 9.68
N LEU A 98 26.62 0.48 9.94
CA LEU A 98 27.01 1.84 9.56
C LEU A 98 28.33 2.26 10.23
N MET A 99 28.45 2.06 11.54
CA MET A 99 29.67 2.40 12.30
C MET A 99 30.88 1.61 11.84
N HIS A 100 30.70 0.32 11.52
CA HIS A 100 31.77 -0.53 11.03
C HIS A 100 32.27 -0.04 9.66
N LEU A 101 31.36 0.21 8.71
CA LEU A 101 31.73 0.70 7.39
C LEU A 101 32.34 2.10 7.44
N TYR A 102 31.84 2.98 8.30
CA TYR A 102 32.43 4.31 8.50
C TYR A 102 33.91 4.23 8.89
N LYS A 103 34.26 3.29 9.78
CA LYS A 103 35.65 3.10 10.24
C LYS A 103 36.52 2.30 9.26
N ALA A 104 35.94 1.33 8.56
CA ALA A 104 36.68 0.39 7.72
C ALA A 104 36.84 0.87 6.27
N ASP A 105 35.77 1.36 5.64
CA ASP A 105 35.76 1.77 4.24
C ASP A 105 34.60 2.75 3.99
N PHE A 106 34.87 4.04 4.17
CA PHE A 106 33.88 5.10 3.97
C PHE A 106 33.32 5.13 2.55
N SER A 107 34.10 4.70 1.54
CA SER A 107 33.62 4.64 0.16
C SER A 107 32.51 3.61 0.00
N ARG A 108 32.64 2.44 0.63
CA ARG A 108 31.56 1.43 0.65
C ARG A 108 30.33 1.92 1.40
N LEU A 109 30.52 2.63 2.51
CA LEU A 109 29.41 3.25 3.24
C LEU A 109 28.64 4.21 2.33
N LEU A 110 29.35 5.11 1.64
CA LEU A 110 28.71 6.05 0.71
C LEU A 110 27.96 5.32 -0.40
N VAL A 111 28.53 4.28 -1.01
CA VAL A 111 27.84 3.53 -2.08
C VAL A 111 26.53 2.90 -1.58
N LEU A 112 26.50 2.38 -0.35
CA LEU A 112 25.29 1.75 0.22
C LEU A 112 24.28 2.76 0.78
N ALA A 113 24.76 3.82 1.43
CA ALA A 113 23.92 4.82 2.08
C ALA A 113 23.40 5.88 1.11
N PHE A 114 24.13 6.19 0.04
CA PHE A 114 23.79 7.26 -0.89
C PHE A 114 22.41 7.09 -1.53
N PRO A 115 21.99 5.91 -2.04
CA PRO A 115 20.65 5.75 -2.60
C PRO A 115 19.55 5.99 -1.55
N ILE A 116 19.78 5.60 -0.30
CA ILE A 116 18.83 5.84 0.80
C ILE A 116 18.72 7.34 1.04
N ILE A 117 19.85 8.02 1.27
CA ILE A 117 19.92 9.46 1.56
C ILE A 117 19.32 10.27 0.39
N ALA A 118 19.66 9.92 -0.85
CA ALA A 118 19.14 10.59 -2.04
C ALA A 118 17.61 10.52 -2.11
N CYS A 119 17.01 9.41 -1.70
CA CYS A 119 15.55 9.26 -1.71
C CYS A 119 14.86 10.00 -0.56
N PHE A 120 15.49 10.10 0.62
CA PHE A 120 15.01 11.01 1.68
C PHE A 120 15.08 12.48 1.23
N ILE A 121 16.17 12.88 0.58
CA ILE A 121 16.30 14.24 0.02
C ILE A 121 15.26 14.51 -1.05
N ALA A 122 15.14 13.61 -2.04
CA ALA A 122 14.15 13.73 -3.11
C ALA A 122 12.72 13.76 -2.53
N SER A 123 12.47 13.02 -1.45
CA SER A 123 11.19 13.05 -0.77
C SER A 123 10.89 14.37 -0.10
N GLY A 124 11.88 14.96 0.56
CA GLY A 124 11.77 16.30 1.11
C GLY A 124 11.58 17.41 0.10
N LEU A 125 12.12 17.23 -1.10
CA LEU A 125 11.88 18.12 -2.23
C LEU A 125 10.53 17.84 -2.93
N LYS A 126 9.70 16.94 -2.38
CA LYS A 126 8.42 16.49 -2.94
C LYS A 126 8.53 15.84 -4.33
N GLN A 127 9.72 15.35 -4.68
CA GLN A 127 9.98 14.64 -5.94
C GLN A 127 9.82 13.13 -5.79
N TYR A 128 9.76 12.62 -4.55
CA TYR A 128 9.68 11.19 -4.27
C TYR A 128 8.78 10.88 -3.06
N SER A 129 7.69 10.17 -3.25
CA SER A 129 6.84 9.78 -2.11
C SER A 129 7.44 8.57 -1.38
N MET A 130 7.55 8.59 -0.05
CA MET A 130 8.02 7.44 0.74
C MET A 130 6.89 6.44 1.03
N LEU A 131 6.06 6.17 0.02
CA LEU A 131 5.11 5.06 0.06
C LEU A 131 5.85 3.74 0.17
N LEU A 132 5.23 2.76 0.82
CA LEU A 132 5.95 1.54 1.12
C LEU A 132 6.48 0.79 -0.12
N ARG A 133 5.69 0.75 -1.18
CA ARG A 133 6.07 0.16 -2.48
C ARG A 133 7.29 0.86 -3.08
N LEU A 134 7.38 2.17 -2.86
CA LEU A 134 8.49 3.00 -3.28
C LEU A 134 9.69 2.85 -2.35
N CYS A 135 9.56 2.34 -1.12
CA CYS A 135 10.73 2.07 -0.27
C CYS A 135 11.39 0.72 -0.56
N LEU A 136 10.72 -0.18 -1.30
CA LEU A 136 11.20 -1.54 -1.59
C LEU A 136 12.57 -1.59 -2.26
N PHE A 137 12.96 -0.57 -3.03
CA PHE A 137 14.26 -0.57 -3.74
C PHE A 137 15.46 -0.42 -2.80
N PHE A 138 15.32 0.28 -1.66
CA PHE A 138 16.43 0.45 -0.72
C PHE A 138 16.39 -0.55 0.44
N LEU A 139 15.30 -1.32 0.61
CA LEU A 139 15.23 -2.37 1.63
C LEU A 139 16.39 -3.39 1.53
N PRO A 140 16.81 -3.85 0.33
CA PRO A 140 18.01 -4.70 0.21
C PRO A 140 19.29 -4.04 0.73
N LEU A 141 19.41 -2.72 0.63
CA LEU A 141 20.57 -1.99 1.15
C LEU A 141 20.54 -1.94 2.67
N LEU A 142 19.36 -1.73 3.27
CA LEU A 142 19.17 -1.83 4.72
C LEU A 142 19.49 -3.25 5.21
N LEU A 143 19.04 -4.29 4.49
CA LEU A 143 19.40 -5.70 4.72
C LEU A 143 20.91 -5.93 4.76
N LEU A 144 21.62 -5.43 3.74
CA LEU A 144 23.08 -5.56 3.68
C LEU A 144 23.75 -4.83 4.85
N LEU A 145 23.34 -3.61 5.17
CA LEU A 145 23.89 -2.85 6.29
C LEU A 145 23.66 -3.55 7.63
N SER A 146 22.43 -4.03 7.88
CA SER A 146 22.12 -4.80 9.09
C SER A 146 22.91 -6.10 9.16
N GLY A 147 23.04 -6.82 8.05
CA GLY A 147 23.82 -8.05 7.95
C GLY A 147 25.30 -7.83 8.28
N ILE A 148 25.89 -6.72 7.83
CA ILE A 148 27.27 -6.34 8.18
C ILE A 148 27.40 -6.11 9.69
N GLY A 149 26.44 -5.42 10.32
CA GLY A 149 26.46 -5.20 11.77
C GLY A 149 26.25 -6.48 12.57
N LEU A 150 25.33 -7.35 12.16
CA LEU A 150 25.14 -8.69 12.72
C LEU A 150 26.42 -9.53 12.59
N ALA A 151 27.12 -9.46 11.45
CA ALA A 151 28.40 -10.15 11.29
C ALA A 151 29.44 -9.66 12.31
N GLN A 152 29.47 -8.37 12.66
CA GLN A 152 30.35 -7.88 13.73
C GLN A 152 29.97 -8.44 15.10
N LEU A 153 28.66 -8.54 15.41
CA LEU A 153 28.19 -9.17 16.65
C LEU A 153 28.62 -10.64 16.75
N THR A 154 28.57 -11.39 15.65
CA THR A 154 28.99 -12.80 15.63
C THR A 154 30.49 -13.01 15.82
N ARG A 155 31.32 -11.97 15.62
CA ARG A 155 32.77 -12.02 15.87
C ARG A 155 33.11 -11.86 17.35
N LEU A 156 32.18 -11.35 18.17
CA LEU A 156 32.32 -11.43 19.62
C LEU A 156 32.29 -12.91 19.97
N ASN A 157 33.36 -13.43 20.59
CA ASN A 157 33.54 -14.87 20.86
C ASN A 157 32.64 -15.37 22.03
N VAL A 158 31.40 -14.89 22.06
CA VAL A 158 30.38 -15.19 23.05
C VAL A 158 29.32 -16.04 22.36
N ALA A 159 29.33 -17.34 22.65
CA ALA A 159 28.43 -18.31 22.00
C ALA A 159 26.96 -17.90 22.07
N VAL A 160 26.55 -17.25 23.18
CA VAL A 160 25.20 -16.72 23.40
C VAL A 160 24.84 -15.65 22.36
N VAL A 161 25.74 -14.73 22.03
CA VAL A 161 25.49 -13.66 21.05
C VAL A 161 25.37 -14.24 19.64
N ARG A 162 26.24 -15.20 19.29
CA ARG A 162 26.23 -15.84 17.98
C ARG A 162 24.96 -16.66 17.74
N TRP A 163 24.61 -17.54 18.67
CA TRP A 163 23.41 -18.37 18.53
C TRP A 163 22.12 -17.58 18.78
N GLY A 164 22.16 -16.61 19.70
CA GLY A 164 21.06 -15.70 19.96
C GLY A 164 20.70 -14.86 18.74
N SER A 165 21.69 -14.27 18.06
CA SER A 165 21.45 -13.49 16.82
C SER A 165 20.90 -14.34 15.68
N LEU A 166 21.38 -15.57 15.49
CA LEU A 166 20.84 -16.48 14.47
C LEU A 166 19.41 -16.94 14.79
N GLY A 167 19.18 -17.43 16.01
CA GLY A 167 17.85 -17.89 16.45
C GLY A 167 16.82 -16.78 16.37
N LEU A 168 17.25 -15.55 16.67
CA LEU A 168 16.43 -14.38 16.51
C LEU A 168 16.17 -13.99 15.06
N LEU A 169 17.17 -14.05 14.17
CA LEU A 169 16.96 -13.83 12.73
C LEU A 169 15.87 -14.77 12.19
N LEU A 170 15.94 -16.05 12.58
CA LEU A 170 14.92 -17.04 12.25
C LEU A 170 13.57 -16.70 12.89
N LEU A 171 13.55 -16.22 14.14
CA LEU A 171 12.32 -15.77 14.80
C LEU A 171 11.70 -14.57 14.07
N THR A 172 12.48 -13.56 13.68
CA THR A 172 12.00 -12.38 12.95
C THR A 172 11.47 -12.73 11.58
N ALA A 173 12.06 -13.72 10.90
CA ALA A 173 11.50 -14.30 9.71
C ALA A 173 10.14 -14.91 10.05
N SER A 174 10.07 -15.90 10.94
CA SER A 174 8.84 -16.63 11.27
C SER A 174 7.68 -15.76 11.82
N LEU A 175 7.98 -14.64 12.49
CA LEU A 175 6.98 -13.73 13.05
C LEU A 175 6.36 -12.76 12.04
N HIS A 176 6.70 -12.87 10.75
CA HIS A 176 6.07 -12.03 9.74
C HIS A 176 4.61 -12.49 9.51
N ASP A 177 3.63 -11.64 9.84
CA ASP A 177 2.19 -11.95 9.73
C ASP A 177 1.74 -12.44 8.35
N ARG A 178 2.58 -12.24 7.33
CA ARG A 178 2.36 -12.72 5.97
C ARG A 178 2.40 -14.25 5.83
N TYR A 179 2.95 -14.98 6.81
CA TYR A 179 2.85 -16.45 6.78
C TYR A 179 1.43 -16.96 6.99
N ARG A 180 0.55 -16.12 7.54
CA ARG A 180 -0.88 -16.44 7.68
C ARG A 180 -1.50 -16.86 6.35
N HIS A 181 -1.08 -16.27 5.24
CA HIS A 181 -1.57 -16.60 3.90
C HIS A 181 -1.09 -17.95 3.34
N PHE A 182 -0.16 -18.65 4.01
CA PHE A 182 0.14 -20.05 3.68
C PHE A 182 -0.87 -21.02 4.30
N VAL A 183 -1.55 -20.60 5.36
CA VAL A 183 -2.54 -21.43 6.09
C VAL A 183 -3.96 -21.01 5.74
N GLU A 184 -4.21 -19.71 5.68
CA GLU A 184 -5.49 -19.15 5.28
C GLU A 184 -5.49 -18.87 3.78
N PRO A 185 -6.48 -19.37 3.02
CA PRO A 185 -6.59 -19.09 1.60
C PRO A 185 -6.69 -17.58 1.39
N PHE A 186 -5.90 -17.09 0.45
CA PHE A 186 -5.96 -15.69 0.03
C PHE A 186 -7.35 -15.40 -0.52
N GLN A 187 -8.12 -14.56 0.17
CA GLN A 187 -9.44 -14.14 -0.29
C GLN A 187 -9.24 -13.09 -1.38
N ILE A 188 -9.58 -13.45 -2.62
CA ILE A 188 -9.58 -12.54 -3.75
C ILE A 188 -10.92 -11.83 -3.72
N GLU A 189 -10.94 -10.51 -3.83
CA GLU A 189 -12.21 -9.81 -3.92
C GLU A 189 -12.90 -10.14 -5.25
N ASP A 190 -14.15 -10.58 -5.17
CA ASP A 190 -14.97 -10.88 -6.35
C ASP A 190 -16.14 -9.88 -6.51
N PRO A 191 -15.84 -8.63 -6.92
CA PRO A 191 -16.88 -7.66 -7.22
C PRO A 191 -17.70 -8.04 -8.45
N ARG A 192 -17.19 -8.92 -9.31
CA ARG A 192 -17.88 -9.36 -10.53
C ARG A 192 -19.10 -10.21 -10.17
N SER A 193 -18.92 -11.25 -9.36
CA SER A 193 -20.05 -12.07 -8.90
C SER A 193 -21.08 -11.25 -8.14
N ALA A 194 -20.64 -10.23 -7.40
CA ALA A 194 -21.57 -9.33 -6.72
C ALA A 194 -22.44 -8.52 -7.71
N LEU A 195 -21.87 -8.06 -8.82
CA LEU A 195 -22.61 -7.33 -9.85
C LEU A 195 -23.53 -8.24 -10.66
N GLU A 196 -23.07 -9.43 -11.03
CA GLU A 196 -23.90 -10.44 -11.69
C GLU A 196 -25.09 -10.82 -10.81
N PHE A 197 -24.89 -10.91 -9.49
CA PHE A 197 -25.97 -11.15 -8.53
C PHE A 197 -26.99 -10.00 -8.49
N VAL A 198 -26.53 -8.74 -8.43
CA VAL A 198 -27.42 -7.57 -8.44
C VAL A 198 -28.19 -7.49 -9.75
N GLU A 199 -27.53 -7.70 -10.89
CA GLU A 199 -28.13 -7.71 -12.22
C GLU A 199 -29.24 -8.76 -12.32
N ALA A 200 -29.00 -9.99 -11.84
CA ALA A 200 -29.98 -11.07 -11.85
C ALA A 200 -31.24 -10.79 -10.98
N HIS A 201 -31.14 -9.89 -10.00
CA HIS A 201 -32.24 -9.53 -9.10
C HIS A 201 -32.77 -8.11 -9.32
N TRP A 202 -32.29 -7.42 -10.36
CA TRP A 202 -32.57 -6.03 -10.65
C TRP A 202 -34.04 -5.82 -11.08
N GLN A 203 -34.66 -4.76 -10.59
CA GLN A 203 -35.97 -4.27 -11.03
C GLN A 203 -35.87 -2.84 -11.54
N ALA A 204 -36.81 -2.42 -12.40
CA ALA A 204 -36.78 -1.13 -13.09
C ALA A 204 -36.66 0.09 -12.14
N ASP A 205 -37.11 -0.05 -10.90
CA ASP A 205 -37.11 1.00 -9.87
C ASP A 205 -35.99 0.84 -8.82
N ASP A 206 -35.10 -0.14 -8.98
CA ASP A 206 -34.00 -0.34 -8.05
C ASP A 206 -32.97 0.79 -8.15
N ARG A 207 -32.27 1.03 -7.03
CA ARG A 207 -31.10 1.91 -6.99
C ARG A 207 -29.90 1.16 -6.46
N LEU A 208 -28.73 1.48 -7.00
CA LEU A 208 -27.45 0.92 -6.55
C LEU A 208 -26.60 2.02 -5.93
N LEU A 209 -26.09 1.76 -4.74
CA LEU A 209 -25.17 2.62 -4.03
C LEU A 209 -23.91 1.84 -3.72
N LEU A 210 -22.77 2.48 -3.98
CA LEU A 210 -21.46 1.87 -3.90
C LEU A 210 -20.72 2.47 -2.73
N GLY A 211 -20.14 1.61 -1.90
CA GLY A 211 -19.12 2.01 -0.94
C GLY A 211 -17.94 2.64 -1.68
N LYS A 212 -17.22 3.54 -1.01
CA LYS A 212 -16.11 4.31 -1.61
C LYS A 212 -15.14 3.44 -2.41
N TRP A 213 -14.79 2.27 -1.89
CA TRP A 213 -13.84 1.37 -2.54
C TRP A 213 -14.46 0.39 -3.54
N ALA A 214 -15.78 0.30 -3.60
CA ALA A 214 -16.47 -0.45 -4.63
C ALA A 214 -16.51 0.33 -5.96
N ILE A 215 -16.25 1.66 -5.94
CA ILE A 215 -16.33 2.52 -7.12
C ILE A 215 -15.32 2.12 -8.21
N PRO A 216 -14.00 1.96 -7.95
CA PRO A 216 -13.07 1.58 -9.02
C PRO A 216 -13.36 0.22 -9.67
N PRO A 217 -13.58 -0.89 -8.92
CA PRO A 217 -13.91 -2.15 -9.56
C PRO A 217 -15.25 -2.08 -10.29
N TYR A 218 -16.24 -1.37 -9.73
CA TYR A 218 -17.50 -1.13 -10.42
C TYR A 218 -17.33 -0.39 -11.73
N ALA A 219 -16.58 0.71 -11.76
CA ALA A 219 -16.36 1.51 -12.96
C ALA A 219 -15.67 0.69 -14.06
N TYR A 220 -14.76 -0.22 -13.66
CA TYR A 220 -14.14 -1.16 -14.57
C TYR A 220 -15.17 -2.15 -15.14
N TYR A 221 -15.93 -2.84 -14.28
CA TYR A 221 -16.86 -3.88 -14.72
C TYR A 221 -18.12 -3.32 -15.39
N SER A 222 -18.64 -2.17 -14.99
CA SER A 222 -19.85 -1.58 -15.59
C SER A 222 -19.71 -1.25 -17.07
N SER A 223 -18.48 -1.06 -17.56
CA SER A 223 -18.19 -0.95 -18.99
C SER A 223 -18.49 -2.23 -19.79
N HIS A 224 -18.57 -3.37 -19.10
CA HIS A 224 -18.86 -4.69 -19.65
C HIS A 224 -20.27 -5.21 -19.31
N TYR A 225 -21.01 -4.56 -18.39
CA TYR A 225 -22.35 -4.95 -17.95
C TYR A 225 -23.39 -3.83 -18.19
N PRO A 226 -24.25 -3.93 -19.23
CA PRO A 226 -25.13 -2.83 -19.66
C PRO A 226 -26.15 -2.37 -18.63
N LEU A 227 -26.73 -3.26 -17.83
CA LEU A 227 -27.79 -2.93 -16.85
C LEU A 227 -27.27 -2.07 -15.69
N VAL A 228 -25.97 -2.14 -15.45
CA VAL A 228 -25.26 -1.45 -14.37
C VAL A 228 -24.79 -0.05 -14.83
N SER A 229 -24.67 0.17 -16.14
CA SER A 229 -24.20 1.43 -16.73
C SER A 229 -25.21 2.59 -16.62
N SER A 230 -26.51 2.31 -16.52
CA SER A 230 -27.58 3.31 -16.40
C SER A 230 -27.74 3.85 -14.97
N VAL A 231 -27.16 3.16 -13.99
CA VAL A 231 -27.21 3.55 -12.59
C VAL A 231 -26.01 4.45 -12.30
N LEU A 232 -26.16 5.73 -12.63
CA LEU A 232 -25.22 6.78 -12.23
C LEU A 232 -25.18 6.80 -10.70
N GLY A 233 -24.10 6.23 -10.14
CA GLY A 233 -23.91 6.09 -8.72
C GLY A 233 -23.86 7.46 -8.04
N ASP A 234 -24.86 7.73 -7.20
CA ASP A 234 -24.61 8.57 -6.03
C ASP A 234 -23.55 7.83 -5.21
N THR A 235 -22.32 8.31 -5.24
CA THR A 235 -21.26 7.78 -4.41
C THR A 235 -21.64 7.96 -2.95
N LEU A 236 -21.51 6.93 -2.11
CA LEU A 236 -21.64 7.02 -0.64
C LEU A 236 -20.53 7.88 0.01
N THR A 237 -19.89 8.77 -0.75
CA THR A 237 -19.11 9.87 -0.21
C THR A 237 -20.01 10.98 0.34
N GLY A 238 -21.32 10.95 0.04
CA GLY A 238 -22.33 11.83 0.64
C GLY A 238 -23.03 11.19 1.85
N PRO A 239 -23.49 11.97 2.85
CA PRO A 239 -24.02 11.43 4.09
C PRO A 239 -25.21 10.47 3.86
N VAL A 240 -25.38 9.52 4.78
CA VAL A 240 -26.49 8.56 4.87
C VAL A 240 -27.88 9.20 4.68
N HIS A 241 -28.02 10.51 4.90
CA HIS A 241 -29.27 11.25 4.63
C HIS A 241 -29.88 11.05 3.22
N ARG A 242 -29.08 10.87 2.14
CA ARG A 242 -29.64 10.64 0.79
C ARG A 242 -30.34 9.29 0.64
N LEU A 243 -29.94 8.30 1.45
CA LEU A 243 -30.55 6.97 1.47
C LEU A 243 -31.99 7.00 1.97
N ARG A 244 -32.31 7.92 2.88
CA ARG A 244 -33.65 8.05 3.42
C ARG A 244 -34.63 8.53 2.36
N ASP A 245 -34.25 9.52 1.57
CA ASP A 245 -35.09 10.06 0.50
C ASP A 245 -35.26 9.04 -0.64
N ALA A 246 -34.19 8.32 -0.99
CA ALA A 246 -34.27 7.21 -1.96
C ALA A 246 -35.23 6.11 -1.47
N SER A 247 -35.16 5.73 -0.20
CA SER A 247 -36.01 4.67 0.38
C SER A 247 -37.48 5.09 0.51
N ARG A 248 -37.77 6.39 0.75
CA ARG A 248 -39.14 6.94 0.82
C ARG A 248 -39.97 6.78 -0.46
N THR A 249 -39.31 6.60 -1.59
CA THR A 249 -40.01 6.34 -2.86
C THR A 249 -40.52 4.90 -2.99
N GLY A 250 -40.40 4.07 -1.95
CA GLY A 250 -40.76 2.65 -1.98
C GLY A 250 -39.77 1.80 -2.79
N ARG A 251 -38.68 2.41 -3.25
CA ARG A 251 -37.68 1.79 -4.11
C ARG A 251 -36.69 0.96 -3.30
N ARG A 252 -36.31 -0.20 -3.83
CA ARG A 252 -35.29 -1.05 -3.21
C ARG A 252 -33.92 -0.44 -3.49
N VAL A 253 -33.09 -0.35 -2.46
CA VAL A 253 -31.73 0.17 -2.60
C VAL A 253 -30.73 -0.94 -2.30
N TRP A 254 -29.86 -1.23 -3.26
CA TRP A 254 -28.75 -2.16 -3.14
C TRP A 254 -27.51 -1.40 -2.69
N LEU A 255 -26.80 -1.93 -1.69
CA LEU A 255 -25.51 -1.42 -1.22
C LEU A 255 -24.45 -2.47 -1.52
N ILE A 256 -23.36 -2.08 -2.19
CA ILE A 256 -22.20 -2.94 -2.40
C ILE A 256 -21.00 -2.35 -1.67
N TYR A 257 -20.40 -3.16 -0.80
CA TYR A 257 -19.12 -2.87 -0.15
C TYR A 257 -18.09 -3.91 -0.55
N THR A 258 -16.88 -3.46 -0.91
CA THR A 258 -15.70 -4.29 -1.20
C THR A 258 -14.66 -4.17 -0.07
N HIS A 259 -13.52 -4.86 -0.18
CA HIS A 259 -12.42 -4.83 0.79
C HIS A 259 -12.79 -5.21 2.24
N LEU A 260 -13.79 -6.08 2.45
CA LEU A 260 -14.23 -6.46 3.80
C LEU A 260 -13.22 -7.31 4.58
N VAL A 261 -12.12 -7.72 3.93
CA VAL A 261 -10.96 -8.34 4.61
C VAL A 261 -10.27 -7.34 5.53
N ALA A 262 -10.27 -6.04 5.17
CA ALA A 262 -9.65 -5.00 5.97
C ALA A 262 -10.52 -4.66 7.20
N PRO A 263 -10.01 -4.81 8.44
CA PRO A 263 -10.81 -4.51 9.65
C PRO A 263 -11.32 -3.07 9.69
N SER A 264 -10.54 -2.11 9.16
CA SER A 264 -10.93 -0.71 9.07
C SER A 264 -12.15 -0.51 8.17
N GLU A 265 -12.22 -1.20 7.04
CA GLU A 265 -13.33 -1.11 6.10
C GLU A 265 -14.57 -1.80 6.66
N ASN A 266 -14.42 -2.97 7.27
CA ASN A 266 -15.53 -3.64 7.95
C ASN A 266 -16.12 -2.73 9.06
N ALA A 267 -15.28 -2.02 9.83
CA ALA A 267 -15.74 -1.06 10.82
C ALA A 267 -16.46 0.18 10.22
N VAL A 268 -16.11 0.60 9.00
CA VAL A 268 -16.87 1.62 8.26
C VAL A 268 -18.24 1.06 7.89
N VAL A 269 -18.29 -0.13 7.30
CA VAL A 269 -19.55 -0.78 6.92
C VAL A 269 -20.48 -0.96 8.12
N GLN A 270 -19.98 -1.46 9.25
CA GLN A 270 -20.82 -1.60 10.45
C GLN A 270 -21.39 -0.26 10.94
N ARG A 271 -20.60 0.82 10.89
CA ARG A 271 -21.08 2.15 11.26
C ARG A 271 -22.15 2.65 10.29
N ASP A 272 -21.95 2.47 8.99
CA ASP A 272 -22.92 2.88 7.96
C ASP A 272 -24.24 2.10 8.11
N LEU A 273 -24.16 0.78 8.34
CA LEU A 273 -25.33 -0.07 8.59
C LEU A 273 -26.07 0.31 9.88
N GLN A 274 -25.33 0.62 10.96
CA GLN A 274 -25.91 1.08 12.22
C GLN A 274 -26.64 2.42 12.02
N GLN A 275 -26.03 3.39 11.35
CA GLN A 275 -26.65 4.69 11.06
C GLN A 275 -27.93 4.54 10.23
N LEU A 276 -27.96 3.61 9.27
CA LEU A 276 -29.17 3.31 8.50
C LEU A 276 -30.28 2.74 9.38
N SER A 277 -29.94 1.82 10.28
CA SER A 277 -30.89 1.25 11.24
C SER A 277 -31.47 2.32 12.17
N GLU A 278 -30.64 3.25 12.66
CA GLU A 278 -31.06 4.36 13.53
C GLU A 278 -32.02 5.33 12.81
N GLN A 279 -31.94 5.41 11.48
CA GLN A 279 -32.87 6.20 10.64
C GLN A 279 -34.20 5.50 10.32
N GLY A 280 -34.43 4.31 10.89
CA GLY A 280 -35.64 3.51 10.63
C GLY A 280 -35.61 2.72 9.32
N LEU A 281 -34.42 2.55 8.72
CA LEU A 281 -34.25 1.71 7.55
C LEU A 281 -33.90 0.28 7.97
N TYR A 282 -34.59 -0.69 7.41
CA TYR A 282 -34.27 -2.10 7.55
C TYR A 282 -33.18 -2.46 6.54
N VAL A 283 -32.04 -2.95 7.04
CA VAL A 283 -30.93 -3.39 6.21
C VAL A 283 -30.75 -4.89 6.32
N GLU A 284 -30.84 -5.56 5.17
CA GLU A 284 -30.74 -7.00 5.05
C GLU A 284 -29.46 -7.35 4.29
N LYS A 285 -28.62 -8.21 4.87
CA LYS A 285 -27.44 -8.74 4.20
C LYS A 285 -27.87 -9.88 3.27
N ILE A 286 -27.78 -9.67 1.96
CA ILE A 286 -28.32 -10.61 0.97
C ILE A 286 -27.29 -11.67 0.57
N ALA A 287 -26.06 -11.24 0.28
CA ALA A 287 -25.01 -12.12 -0.22
C ALA A 287 -23.62 -11.63 0.16
N VAL A 288 -22.65 -12.56 0.18
CA VAL A 288 -21.22 -12.27 0.34
C VAL A 288 -20.45 -13.08 -0.69
N PHE A 289 -19.65 -12.39 -1.49
CA PHE A 289 -18.78 -12.96 -2.51
C PHE A 289 -17.36 -12.54 -2.19
N GLU A 290 -16.60 -13.44 -1.56
CA GLU A 290 -15.17 -13.28 -1.29
C GLU A 290 -14.77 -11.85 -0.87
N ALA A 291 -15.20 -11.43 0.33
CA ALA A 291 -14.98 -10.08 0.88
C ALA A 291 -15.67 -8.90 0.16
N THR A 292 -16.59 -9.18 -0.76
CA THR A 292 -17.61 -8.23 -1.21
C THR A 292 -18.94 -8.60 -0.57
N ALA A 293 -19.64 -7.65 0.05
CA ALA A 293 -20.99 -7.89 0.58
C ALA A 293 -22.03 -7.01 -0.07
N ILE A 294 -23.20 -7.60 -0.29
CA ILE A 294 -24.37 -6.95 -0.83
C ILE A 294 -25.40 -6.84 0.29
N TYR A 295 -25.89 -5.62 0.48
CA TYR A 295 -26.99 -5.34 1.37
C TYR A 295 -28.17 -4.78 0.58
N ARG A 296 -29.36 -5.03 1.09
CA ARG A 296 -30.60 -4.47 0.58
C ARG A 296 -31.24 -3.64 1.67
N VAL A 297 -31.61 -2.41 1.34
CA VAL A 297 -32.22 -1.46 2.27
C VAL A 297 -33.68 -1.26 1.89
N ARG A 298 -34.56 -1.27 2.90
CA ARG A 298 -36.01 -1.00 2.79
C ARG A 298 -36.48 -0.12 3.94
N LEU A 299 -37.60 0.57 3.77
CA LEU A 299 -38.28 1.24 4.89
C LEU A 299 -38.91 0.20 5.82
N LYS A 300 -38.75 0.37 7.13
CA LYS A 300 -39.37 -0.52 8.12
C LYS A 300 -40.90 -0.56 8.01
N GLU A 301 -41.52 0.57 7.67
CA GLU A 301 -42.97 0.71 7.46
C GLU A 301 -43.51 -0.09 6.26
N SER A 302 -42.65 -0.55 5.34
CA SER A 302 -43.07 -1.36 4.17
C SER A 302 -43.10 -2.88 4.43
N LEU A 303 -42.77 -3.30 5.65
CA LEU A 303 -42.75 -4.72 6.06
C LEU A 303 -43.99 -5.15 6.85
N GLU A 304 -44.82 -4.18 7.26
CA GLU A 304 -46.12 -4.39 7.90
C GLU A 304 -47.24 -4.36 6.84
#